data_AF-A0A7Y3C3A1-F1
#
_entry.id   AF-A0A7Y3C3A1-F1
#
_cell.length_a   1.000
_cell.length_b   1.000
_cell.length_c   1.000
_cell.angle_alpha   90.00
_cell.angle_beta   90.00
_cell.angle_gamma   90.00
#
_symmetry.space_group_name_H-M   'P 1'
#
loop_
_entity.id
_entity.type
_entity.pdbx_description
1 polymer ?
#
loop_
_entity_poly.entity_id
_entity_poly.type
_entity_poly.pdbx_seq_one_letter_code
_entity_poly.pdbx_strand_id
1 'polypeptide(L)' 'MTLGHEDIVRRTLRFCDRLVIAVARSPTHQKKALFSVDERLEIISEVFGDTPQVECVT' A
#
# COMPACT_ATOMS: atom_id res chain seq x y z
N MET A 1 -3.95 5.29 -0.39
CA MET A 1 -4.75 4.05 -0.38
C MET A 1 -6.17 4.38 -0.85
N THR A 2 -6.86 3.46 -1.54
CA THR A 2 -8.31 3.54 -1.79
C THR A 2 -8.93 2.16 -1.61
N LEU A 3 -10.26 2.05 -1.51
CA LEU A 3 -10.96 0.76 -1.38
C LEU A 3 -10.67 -0.20 -2.55
N GLY A 4 -10.43 0.33 -3.76
CA GLY A 4 -10.03 -0.50 -4.90
C GLY A 4 -8.66 -1.15 -4.72
N HIS A 5 -7.69 -0.41 -4.15
CA HIS A 5 -6.38 -0.98 -3.83
C HIS A 5 -6.50 -2.04 -2.71
N GLU A 6 -7.35 -1.79 -1.72
CA GLU A 6 -7.59 -2.74 -0.63
C GLU A 6 -8.20 -4.06 -1.13
N ASP A 7 -9.22 -3.99 -1.98
CA ASP A 7 -9.84 -5.17 -2.59
C ASP A 7 -8.82 -5.99 -3.40
N ILE A 8 -7.94 -5.33 -4.16
CA ILE A 8 -6.85 -6.00 -4.88
C ILE A 8 -5.93 -6.76 -3.93
N VAL A 9 -5.52 -6.14 -2.81
CA VAL A 9 -4.67 -6.77 -1.79
C VAL A 9 -5.37 -8.01 -1.22
N ARG A 10 -6.62 -7.88 -0.77
CA ARG A 10 -7.39 -9.01 -0.19
C ARG A 10 -7.59 -10.16 -1.18
N ARG A 11 -7.72 -9.87 -2.47
CA ARG A 11 -7.78 -10.90 -3.52
C ARG A 11 -6.44 -11.59 -3.73
N THR A 12 -5.35 -10.82 -3.72
CA THR A 12 -3.99 -11.32 -3.96
C THR A 12 -3.51 -12.24 -2.84
N LEU A 13 -3.90 -11.96 -1.58
CA LEU A 13 -3.57 -12.80 -0.42
C LEU A 13 -4.14 -14.23 -0.50
N ARG A 14 -5.09 -14.52 -1.40
CA ARG A 14 -5.55 -15.88 -1.65
C ARG A 14 -4.60 -16.70 -2.53
N PHE A 15 -3.60 -16.06 -3.12
CA PHE A 15 -2.69 -16.67 -4.10
C PHE A 15 -1.21 -16.64 -3.68
N CYS A 16 -0.88 -15.94 -2.59
CA CYS A 16 0.50 -15.82 -2.11
C CYS A 16 0.56 -15.78 -0.58
N ASP A 17 1.64 -16.31 -0.02
CA ASP A 17 1.85 -16.33 1.43
C ASP A 17 2.25 -14.97 2.00
N ARG A 18 2.92 -14.14 1.17
CA ARG A 18 3.39 -12.79 1.48
C ARG A 18 3.18 -11.85 0.31
N LEU A 19 2.69 -10.64 0.60
CA LEU A 19 2.46 -9.57 -0.37
C LEU A 19 3.26 -8.32 0.04
N VAL A 20 3.99 -7.75 -0.91
CA VAL A 20 4.75 -6.51 -0.72
C VAL A 20 4.08 -5.36 -1.47
N ILE A 21 3.75 -4.29 -0.76
CA ILE A 21 3.23 -3.04 -1.33
C ILE A 21 4.39 -2.04 -1.45
N ALA A 22 4.83 -1.78 -2.68
CA ALA A 22 5.88 -0.80 -2.96
C ALA A 22 5.28 0.60 -3.16
N VAL A 23 5.65 1.55 -2.30
CA VAL A 23 5.15 2.93 -2.33
C VAL A 23 6.16 3.83 -3.02
N ALA A 24 5.89 4.17 -4.28
CA ALA A 24 6.78 5.05 -5.05
C ALA A 24 7.03 6.40 -4.35
N ARG A 25 8.30 6.78 -4.24
CA ARG A 25 8.74 8.08 -3.67
C ARG A 25 8.27 9.30 -4.46
N SER A 26 8.07 9.13 -5.75
CA SER A 26 7.62 10.21 -6.63
C SER A 26 6.57 9.68 -7.61
N PRO A 27 5.52 10.46 -7.89
CA PRO A 27 4.52 10.08 -8.86
C PRO A 27 5.09 10.12 -10.29
N THR A 28 4.66 9.19 -11.13
CA THR A 28 5.07 9.09 -12.54
C THR A 28 4.67 10.31 -13.37
N HIS A 29 3.61 11.00 -12.97
CA HIS A 29 3.21 12.29 -13.56
C HIS A 29 3.62 13.42 -12.61
N GLN A 30 3.99 14.58 -13.17
CA GLN A 30 4.36 15.81 -12.42
C GLN A 30 3.18 16.45 -11.67
N LYS A 31 2.40 15.65 -10.95
CA LYS A 31 1.37 16.09 -10.04
C LYS A 31 1.96 16.07 -8.64
N LYS A 32 1.78 17.16 -7.89
CA LYS A 32 2.08 17.13 -6.46
C LYS A 32 1.20 16.06 -5.80
N ALA A 33 1.83 15.13 -5.11
CA ALA A 33 1.12 14.17 -4.28
C ALA A 33 0.43 14.93 -3.13
N LEU A 34 -0.80 14.54 -2.81
CA LEU A 34 -1.55 15.12 -1.70
C LEU A 34 -0.93 14.72 -0.35
N PHE A 35 -0.35 13.52 -0.29
CA PHE A 35 0.30 12.97 0.89
C PHE A 35 1.78 12.72 0.60
N SER A 36 2.60 12.88 1.63
CA SER A 36 4.00 12.48 1.64
C SER A 36 4.15 10.97 1.47
N VAL A 37 5.40 10.51 1.38
CA VAL A 37 5.68 9.06 1.36
C VAL A 37 5.34 8.44 2.70
N ASP A 38 5.74 9.09 3.80
CA ASP A 38 5.56 8.60 5.16
C ASP A 38 4.08 8.54 5.53
N GLU A 39 3.31 9.58 5.22
CA GLU A 39 1.85 9.59 5.43
C GLU A 39 1.16 8.46 4.65
N ARG A 40 1.64 8.15 3.43
CA ARG A 40 1.09 7.01 2.67
C ARG A 40 1.44 5.69 3.31
N LEU A 41 2.63 5.52 3.86
CA LEU A 41 3.03 4.31 4.59
C LEU A 41 2.20 4.15 5.86
N GLU A 42 1.95 5.23 6.61
CA GLU A 42 1.07 5.23 7.78
C GLU A 42 -0.36 4.80 7.42
N ILE A 43 -0.95 5.41 6.39
CA ILE A 43 -2.29 5.03 5.91
C ILE A 43 -2.34 3.54 5.55
N ILE A 44 -1.29 3.01 4.90
CA ILE A 44 -1.26 1.59 4.54
C ILE A 44 -1.12 0.70 5.79
N SER A 45 -0.26 1.11 6.73
CA SER A 45 -0.06 0.39 7.99
C SER A 45 -1.32 0.36 8.84
N GLU A 46 -2.14 1.42 8.86
CA GLU A 46 -3.42 1.43 9.56
C GLU A 46 -4.42 0.45 8.94
N VAL A 47 -4.47 0.37 7.60
CA VAL A 47 -5.41 -0.51 6.88
C VAL A 47 -5.04 -1.99 7.02
N PHE A 48 -3.75 -2.33 7.04
CA PHE A 48 -3.26 -3.72 7.05
C PHE A 48 -2.49 -4.11 8.32
N GLY A 49 -2.58 -3.35 9.41
CA GLY A 49 -1.84 -3.61 10.65
C GLY A 49 -2.09 -5.00 11.24
N ASP A 50 -3.30 -5.53 11.05
CA ASP A 50 -3.69 -6.88 11.51
C ASP A 50 -3.46 -7.97 10.44
N THR A 51 -2.82 -7.65 9.32
CA THR A 51 -2.57 -8.57 8.20
C THR A 51 -1.07 -8.84 8.07
N PRO A 52 -0.50 -9.79 8.84
CA PRO A 52 0.95 -10.00 8.91
C PRO A 52 1.59 -10.48 7.60
N GLN A 53 0.77 -10.92 6.65
CA GLN A 53 1.20 -11.32 5.30
C GLN A 53 1.51 -10.12 4.40
N VAL A 54 1.10 -8.90 4.78
CA VAL A 54 1.31 -7.68 4.01
C VAL A 54 2.48 -6.90 4.60
N GLU A 55 3.42 -6.54 3.74
CA GLU A 55 4.57 -5.70 4.07
C GLU A 55 4.60 -4.48 3.17
N CYS A 56 5.04 -3.34 3.71
CA CYS A 56 5.15 -2.09 2.96
C CYS A 56 6.60 -1.65 2.86
N VAL A 57 7.03 -1.30 1.66
CA VAL A 57 8.38 -0.84 1.36
C VAL A 57 8.32 0.39 0.45
N THR A 58 9.41 1.16 0.42
CA THR A 58 9.50 2.44 -0.29
C THR A 58 10.45 2.42 -1.48
#